data_AF-A0A1Y3A654-F1
#
_entry.id   AF-A0A1Y3A654-F1
#
_cell.length_a   1.000
_cell.length_b   1.000
_cell.length_c   1.000
_cell.angle_alpha   90.00
_cell.angle_beta   90.00
_cell.angle_gamma   90.00
#
_symmetry.space_group_name_H-M   'P 1'
#
loop_
_entity.id
_entity.type
_entity.pdbx_description
1 polymer ?
#
loop_
_entity_poly.entity_id
_entity_poly.type
_entity_poly.pdbx_seq_one_letter_code
_entity_poly.pdbx_strand_id
1 'polypeptide(L)' 'MDLPPVGLGTMGIDDRDAVATALPVGYRHLDTARIYDNEAVVGEGLAAGLTGHPGV' A
#
# COMPACT_ATOMS: atom_id res chain seq x y z
N MET A 1 6.01 -17.26 10.46
CA MET A 1 5.52 -16.17 9.59
C MET A 1 4.17 -15.78 10.15
N ASP A 2 4.02 -14.51 10.54
CA ASP A 2 2.79 -13.98 11.09
C ASP A 2 2.14 -13.11 10.01
N LEU A 3 0.93 -13.46 9.59
CA LEU A 3 0.21 -12.77 8.52
C LEU A 3 -0.94 -11.98 9.16
N PRO A 4 -0.95 -10.64 9.05
CA PRO A 4 -2.06 -9.85 9.56
C PRO A 4 -3.39 -10.33 8.97
N PRO A 5 -4.44 -10.48 9.80
CA PRO A 5 -5.74 -10.99 9.35
C PRO A 5 -6.48 -10.01 8.43
N VAL A 6 -6.03 -8.75 8.39
CA VAL A 6 -6.55 -7.69 7.52
C VAL A 6 -5.43 -7.22 6.60
N GLY A 7 -5.71 -7.21 5.30
CA GLY A 7 -4.82 -6.71 4.26
C GLY A 7 -5.50 -5.72 3.33
N LEU A 8 -4.70 -4.92 2.64
CA LEU A 8 -5.16 -4.00 1.60
C LEU A 8 -5.07 -4.69 0.24
N GLY A 9 -6.20 -4.91 -0.42
CA GLY A 9 -6.24 -5.31 -1.82
C GLY A 9 -5.84 -4.15 -2.74
N THR A 10 -4.98 -4.41 -3.72
CA THR A 10 -4.44 -3.34 -4.59
C THR A 10 -5.03 -3.28 -6.00
N MET A 11 -5.91 -4.20 -6.38
CA MET A 11 -6.54 -4.19 -7.71
C MET A 11 -7.30 -2.88 -7.96
N GLY A 12 -6.96 -2.18 -9.04
CA GLY A 12 -7.62 -0.91 -9.42
C GLY A 12 -7.19 0.32 -8.60
N ILE A 13 -6.11 0.21 -7.81
CA ILE A 13 -5.48 1.38 -7.21
C ILE A 13 -4.59 2.05 -8.26
N ASP A 14 -4.99 3.25 -8.67
CA ASP A 14 -4.26 4.09 -9.62
C ASP A 14 -3.58 5.30 -8.94
N ASP A 15 -3.83 5.50 -7.66
CA ASP A 15 -3.26 6.58 -6.84
C ASP A 15 -2.43 6.00 -5.68
N ARG A 16 -1.15 6.37 -5.64
CA ARG A 16 -0.19 5.95 -4.62
C ARG A 16 -0.61 6.35 -3.20
N ASP A 17 -1.41 7.42 -3.06
CA ASP A 17 -1.79 7.97 -1.75
C ASP A 17 -2.70 7.01 -0.97
N ALA A 18 -3.42 6.11 -1.65
CA ALA A 18 -4.18 5.05 -1.01
C ALA A 18 -3.26 4.11 -0.19
N VAL A 19 -2.13 3.69 -0.77
CA VAL A 19 -1.13 2.84 -0.10
C VAL A 19 -0.36 3.65 0.94
N ALA A 20 0.04 4.88 0.63
CA ALA A 20 0.77 5.73 1.56
C ALA A 20 -0.04 6.02 2.84
N THR A 21 -1.36 6.20 2.73
CA THR A 21 -2.28 6.41 3.85
C THR A 21 -2.56 5.13 4.63
N ALA A 22 -2.58 3.97 3.98
CA ALA A 22 -2.86 2.70 4.65
C ALA A 22 -1.79 2.33 5.70
N LEU A 23 -0.53 2.69 5.46
CA LEU A 23 0.59 2.38 6.36
C LEU A 23 0.48 3.05 7.75
N PRO A 24 0.23 4.36 7.89
CA PRO A 24 0.01 4.99 9.20
C PRO A 24 -1.29 4.53 9.87
N VAL A 25 -2.31 4.14 9.09
CA VAL A 25 -3.56 3.54 9.61
C VAL A 25 -3.32 2.16 10.25
N GLY A 26 -2.22 1.49 9.89
CA GLY A 26 -1.78 0.24 10.53
C GLY A 26 -1.81 -0.98 9.61
N TYR A 27 -2.11 -0.83 8.32
CA TYR A 27 -2.00 -1.95 7.37
C TYR A 27 -0.55 -2.41 7.26
N ARG A 28 -0.35 -3.73 7.33
CA ARG A 28 0.97 -4.39 7.20
C ARG A 28 1.00 -5.51 6.17
N HIS A 29 -0.15 -5.80 5.55
CA HIS A 29 -0.31 -6.79 4.50
C HIS A 29 -0.90 -6.09 3.27
N LEU A 30 -0.16 -6.12 2.16
CA LEU A 30 -0.57 -5.61 0.86
C LEU A 30 -0.74 -6.80 -0.10
N ASP A 31 -1.93 -6.98 -0.65
CA ASP A 31 -2.23 -8.01 -1.65
C ASP A 31 -2.00 -7.44 -3.05
N THR A 32 -1.01 -7.98 -3.77
CA THR A 32 -0.57 -7.51 -5.08
C THR A 32 -0.54 -8.65 -6.09
N ALA A 33 -0.67 -8.32 -7.37
CA ALA A 33 -0.45 -9.25 -8.45
C ALA A 33 -0.01 -8.52 -9.72
N ARG A 34 0.92 -9.13 -10.47
CA ARG A 34 1.37 -8.58 -11.77
C ARG A 34 0.24 -8.29 -12.75
N ILE A 35 -0.86 -9.05 -12.71
CA ILE A 35 -2.02 -8.83 -13.61
C ILE A 35 -2.79 -7.55 -13.31
N TYR A 36 -2.59 -6.94 -12.13
CA TYR A 36 -3.19 -5.65 -11.78
C TYR A 36 -2.47 -4.48 -12.47
N ASP A 37 -1.27 -4.70 -13.01
CA ASP A 37 -0.47 -3.73 -13.76
C ASP A 37 -0.20 -2.40 -13.01
N ASN A 38 -0.15 -2.45 -11.68
CA ASN A 38 -0.01 -1.26 -10.82
C ASN A 38 1.01 -1.42 -9.68
N GLU A 39 1.88 -2.44 -9.71
CA GLU A 39 2.90 -2.65 -8.68
C GLU A 39 3.85 -1.44 -8.53
N ALA A 40 4.05 -0.66 -9.59
CA ALA A 40 4.80 0.60 -9.53
C ALA A 40 4.11 1.64 -8.63
N VAL A 41 2.80 1.84 -8.79
CA VAL A 41 1.97 2.74 -7.95
C VAL A 41 2.02 2.30 -6.49
N VAL A 42 1.92 0.99 -6.23
CA VAL A 42 2.04 0.42 -4.88
C VAL A 42 3.43 0.69 -4.28
N GLY A 43 4.49 0.52 -5.07
CA GLY A 43 5.87 0.79 -4.64
C GLY A 43 6.10 2.26 -4.27
N GLU A 44 5.57 3.19 -5.06
CA GLU A 44 5.62 4.63 -4.76
C GLU A 44 4.90 4.98 -3.47
N GLY A 45 3.72 4.39 -3.24
CA GLY A 45 2.96 4.58 -2.01
C GLY A 45 3.67 4.01 -0.79
N LEU A 46 4.32 2.84 -0.95
CA LEU A 46 5.15 2.23 0.09
C LEU A 46 6.32 3.14 0.47
N ALA A 47 7.06 3.66 -0.52
CA ALA A 47 8.17 4.58 -0.28
C ALA A 47 7.72 5.86 0.43
N ALA A 48 6.57 6.43 0.05
CA ALA A 48 6.01 7.63 0.65
C ALA A 48 5.51 7.40 2.08
N GLY A 49 4.78 6.32 2.32
CA GLY A 49 4.19 6.04 3.64
C GLY A 49 5.19 5.52 4.68
N LEU A 50 6.29 4.86 4.26
CA LEU A 50 7.35 4.42 5.17
C LEU A 50 8.32 5.53 5.58
N THR A 51 8.48 6.58 4.77
CA THR A 51 9.38 7.71 5.07
C THR A 51 8.75 8.79 5.95
N GLY A 52 7.49 8.59 6.38
CA GLY A 52 6.71 9.55 7.17
C GLY A 52 6.08 10.58 6.24
N HIS A 53 4.83 10.37 5.87
CA HIS A 53 4.09 11.31 5.01
C HIS A 53 3.74 12.59 5.80
N PRO A 54 4.20 13.79 5.40
CA PRO A 54 3.80 15.05 6.01
C PRO A 54 2.39 15.41 5.53
N GLY A 55 1.37 14.87 6.18
CA GLY A 55 -0.02 15.07 5.76
C GLY A 55 -1.08 14.32 6.54
N VAL A 56 -0.67 13.44 7.45
CA VAL A 56 -1.49 12.91 8.57
C VAL A 56 -0.88 13.31 9.90
#